data_AF-A0A1F8MZE6-F1
#
_entry.id   AF-A0A1F8MZE6-F1
#
_cell.length_a   1.000
_cell.length_b   1.000
_cell.length_c   1.000
_cell.angle_alpha   90.00
_cell.angle_beta   90.00
_cell.angle_gamma   90.00
#
_symmetry.space_group_name_H-M   'P 1'
#
loop_
_entity.id
_entity.type
_entity.pdbx_description
1 polymer ?
#
loop_
_entity_poly.entity_id
_entity_poly.type
_entity_poly.pdbx_seq_one_letter_code
_entity_poly.pdbx_strand_id
1 'polypeptide(L)'
;MKDEYVEVELDKPRRLRLDLNAMSDFEKATGKNFSAIGKEPSATDIRALLWACLKHEDERMTPHDIGKLITPGNMGEIIKRLVELYKVSLPEPEGEAHSTSPLA
;
A
#
# COMPACT_ATOMS: atom_id res chain seq x y z
N MET A 1 -7.00 2.06 -16.01
CA MET A 1 -5.98 1.44 -15.15
C MET A 1 -6.51 0.08 -14.75
N LYS A 2 -5.71 -0.99 -14.86
CA LYS A 2 -6.08 -2.26 -14.22
C LYS A 2 -6.17 -1.98 -12.72
N ASP A 3 -7.24 -2.41 -12.07
CA ASP A 3 -7.36 -2.33 -10.62
C ASP A 3 -6.36 -3.31 -10.01
N GLU A 4 -5.12 -2.86 -9.79
CA GLU A 4 -4.12 -3.66 -9.09
C GLU A 4 -4.35 -3.54 -7.60
N TYR A 5 -4.60 -4.68 -6.98
CA TYR A 5 -4.80 -4.81 -5.55
C TYR A 5 -3.93 -5.92 -4.99
N VAL A 6 -3.58 -5.79 -3.72
CA VAL A 6 -2.91 -6.85 -2.95
C VAL A 6 -3.84 -7.27 -1.82
N GLU A 7 -4.03 -8.57 -1.66
CA GLU A 7 -4.87 -9.10 -0.58
C GLU A 7 -4.10 -9.17 0.74
N VAL A 8 -4.81 -8.91 1.83
CA VAL A 8 -4.30 -9.03 3.20
C VAL A 8 -5.36 -9.66 4.10
N GLU A 9 -4.94 -10.58 4.96
CA GLU A 9 -5.79 -11.16 6.00
C GLU A 9 -5.74 -10.27 7.24
N LEU A 10 -6.90 -9.71 7.62
CA LEU A 10 -7.09 -8.91 8.83
C LEU A 10 -8.20 -9.52 9.70
N ASP A 11 -9.33 -8.82 9.84
CA ASP A 11 -10.59 -9.36 10.37
C ASP A 11 -11.32 -10.25 9.35
N LYS A 12 -11.07 -9.97 8.08
CA LYS A 12 -11.51 -10.72 6.90
C LYS A 12 -10.48 -10.53 5.78
N PRO A 13 -10.55 -11.29 4.68
CA PRO A 13 -9.78 -10.98 3.48
C PRO A 13 -10.16 -9.59 2.99
N ARG A 14 -9.16 -8.73 2.76
CA ARG A 14 -9.33 -7.36 2.28
C ARG A 14 -8.39 -7.06 1.12
N ARG A 15 -8.80 -6.14 0.26
CA ARG A 15 -8.06 -5.70 -0.93
C ARG A 15 -7.46 -4.34 -0.69
N LEU A 16 -6.14 -4.29 -0.64
CA LEU A 16 -5.40 -3.04 -0.56
C LEU A 16 -5.28 -2.43 -1.95
N ARG A 17 -5.60 -1.14 -2.06
CA ARG A 17 -5.49 -0.36 -3.29
C ARG A 17 -4.72 0.92 -3.01
N LEU A 18 -3.65 1.15 -3.79
CA LEU A 18 -2.84 2.37 -3.69
C LEU A 18 -3.06 3.25 -4.92
N ASP A 19 -4.14 4.03 -4.90
CA ASP A 19 -4.40 5.05 -5.90
C ASP A 19 -4.13 6.47 -5.37
N LEU A 20 -4.38 7.48 -6.19
CA LEU A 20 -4.15 8.88 -5.81
C LEU A 20 -4.98 9.32 -4.59
N ASN A 21 -6.16 8.73 -4.38
CA ASN A 21 -6.98 9.04 -3.21
C ASN A 21 -6.35 8.43 -1.95
N ALA A 22 -5.88 7.18 -2.01
CA ALA A 22 -5.15 6.56 -0.91
C ALA A 22 -3.87 7.35 -0.56
N MET A 23 -3.12 7.82 -1.56
CA MET A 23 -1.97 8.70 -1.33
C MET A 23 -2.41 10.00 -0.64
N SER A 24 -3.41 10.70 -1.19
CA SER A 24 -3.90 11.96 -0.60
C SER A 24 -4.43 11.81 0.82
N ASP A 25 -5.13 10.71 1.11
CA ASP A 25 -5.66 10.42 2.44
C ASP A 25 -4.55 10.12 3.44
N PHE A 26 -3.52 9.38 3.04
CA PHE A 26 -2.32 9.20 3.85
C PHE A 26 -1.65 10.54 4.19
N GLU A 27 -1.48 11.42 3.21
CA GLU A 27 -0.85 12.73 3.41
C GLU A 27 -1.66 13.60 4.37
N LYS A 28 -2.99 13.64 4.21
CA LYS A 28 -3.88 14.37 5.12
C LYS A 28 -3.82 13.84 6.55
N ALA A 29 -3.71 12.51 6.71
CA ALA A 29 -3.69 11.88 8.02
C ALA A 29 -2.36 12.05 8.77
N THR A 30 -1.24 12.19 8.04
CA THR A 30 0.10 12.18 8.63
C THR A 30 0.84 13.51 8.52
N GLY A 31 0.43 14.38 7.59
CA GLY A 31 1.20 15.58 7.19
C GLY A 31 2.48 15.25 6.42
N LYS A 32 2.69 13.99 6.02
CA LYS A 32 3.87 13.53 5.30
C LYS A 32 3.51 13.23 3.86
N ASN A 33 4.38 13.60 2.92
CA ASN A 33 4.25 13.11 1.56
C ASN A 33 4.45 11.59 1.52
N PHE A 34 3.75 10.90 0.62
CA PHE A 34 3.87 9.45 0.49
C PHE A 34 5.31 8.99 0.21
N SER A 35 6.09 9.76 -0.56
CA SER A 35 7.51 9.47 -0.82
C SER A 35 8.42 9.58 0.42
N ALA A 36 7.94 10.20 1.51
CA ALA A 36 8.69 10.36 2.75
C ALA A 36 8.57 9.15 3.68
N ILE A 37 7.83 8.10 3.28
CA ILE A 37 7.83 6.82 4.00
C ILE A 37 9.21 6.19 3.85
N GLY A 38 10.02 6.30 4.91
CA GLY A 38 11.36 5.69 4.97
C GLY A 38 11.31 4.16 5.02
N LYS A 39 12.49 3.54 5.09
CA LYS A 39 12.64 2.07 5.19
C LYS A 39 11.97 1.47 6.42
N GLU A 40 11.83 2.26 7.49
CA GLU A 40 11.22 1.87 8.75
C GLU A 40 10.05 2.81 9.05
N PRO A 41 8.84 2.49 8.55
CA PRO A 41 7.67 3.31 8.82
C PRO A 41 7.31 3.26 10.32
N SER A 42 6.91 4.40 10.88
CA SER A 42 6.39 4.42 12.25
C SER A 42 5.05 3.68 12.34
N ALA A 43 4.63 3.31 13.55
CA ALA A 43 3.29 2.72 13.76
C ALA A 43 2.16 3.63 13.25
N THR A 44 2.34 4.96 13.34
CA THR A 44 1.39 5.94 12.78
C THR A 44 1.35 5.86 11.26
N ASP A 45 2.51 5.70 10.60
CA ASP A 45 2.59 5.61 9.14
C ASP A 45 1.94 4.32 8.64
N ILE A 46 2.24 3.18 9.28
CA ILE A 46 1.65 1.87 8.92
C ILE A 46 0.13 1.92 9.05
N ARG A 47 -0.38 2.46 10.17
CA ARG A 47 -1.82 2.57 10.43
C ARG A 47 -2.51 3.50 9.43
N ALA A 48 -1.93 4.67 9.16
CA ALA A 48 -2.50 5.63 8.24
C ALA A 48 -2.50 5.09 6.80
N LEU A 49 -1.42 4.42 6.39
CA LEU A 49 -1.31 3.88 5.04
C LEU A 49 -2.29 2.71 4.82
N LEU A 50 -2.36 1.79 5.78
CA LEU A 50 -3.31 0.67 5.71
C LEU A 50 -4.76 1.18 5.66
N TRP A 51 -5.09 2.17 6.49
CA TRP A 51 -6.40 2.83 6.46
C TRP A 51 -6.71 3.43 5.09
N ALA A 52 -5.79 4.21 4.54
CA ALA A 52 -5.98 4.88 3.26
C ALA A 52 -6.17 3.85 2.11
N CYS A 53 -5.42 2.75 2.13
CA CYS A 53 -5.55 1.68 1.13
C CYS A 53 -6.83 0.85 1.23
N LEU A 54 -7.56 0.92 2.36
CA LEU A 54 -8.80 0.17 2.61
C LEU A 54 -10.06 1.02 2.52
N LYS A 55 -9.92 2.34 2.46
CA LYS A 55 -11.04 3.28 2.49
C LYS A 55 -12.01 3.10 1.31
N HIS A 56 -11.55 2.56 0.17
CA HIS A 56 -12.40 2.21 -0.97
C HIS A 56 -13.39 1.06 -0.66
N GLU A 57 -13.08 0.19 0.32
CA GLU A 57 -14.00 -0.88 0.74
C GLU A 57 -15.06 -0.38 1.73
N ASP A 58 -14.71 0.57 2.61
CA ASP A 58 -15.62 1.21 3.56
C ASP A 58 -15.11 2.60 3.96
N GLU A 59 -15.71 3.65 3.41
CA GLU A 59 -15.33 5.04 3.66
C GLU A 59 -15.53 5.49 5.11
N ARG A 60 -16.28 4.72 5.92
CA ARG A 60 -16.56 5.03 7.32
C ARG A 60 -15.46 4.52 8.26
N MET A 61 -14.55 3.67 7.78
CA MET A 61 -13.44 3.20 8.59
C MET A 61 -12.58 4.37 9.03
N THR A 62 -12.15 4.34 10.30
CA THR A 62 -11.24 5.35 10.84
C THR A 62 -9.82 4.77 11.00
N PRO A 63 -8.78 5.62 11.08
CA PRO A 63 -7.44 5.14 11.44
C PRO A 63 -7.42 4.41 12.78
N HIS A 64 -8.28 4.79 13.73
CA HIS A 64 -8.37 4.13 15.02
C HIS A 64 -8.91 2.69 14.91
N ASP A 65 -9.92 2.46 14.07
CA ASP A 65 -10.48 1.12 13.86
C ASP A 65 -9.47 0.20 13.17
N ILE A 66 -8.72 0.72 12.20
CA ILE A 66 -7.60 0.01 11.57
C ILE A 66 -6.53 -0.35 12.60
N GLY A 67 -6.23 0.56 13.53
CA GLY A 67 -5.29 0.31 14.61
C GLY A 67 -5.65 -0.89 15.49
N LYS A 68 -6.94 -1.25 15.61
CA LYS A 68 -7.39 -2.43 16.37
C LYS A 68 -7.10 -3.75 15.62
N LEU A 69 -6.93 -3.69 14.30
CA LEU A 69 -6.62 -4.84 13.45
C LEU A 69 -5.10 -5.11 13.36
N ILE A 70 -4.28 -4.14 13.73
CA ILE A 70 -2.82 -4.24 13.74
C ILE A 70 -2.36 -4.67 15.13
N THR A 71 -1.67 -5.80 15.20
CA THR A 71 -1.06 -6.34 16.41
C THR A 71 0.43 -6.58 16.17
N PRO A 72 1.26 -6.68 17.22
CA PRO A 72 2.67 -7.07 17.05
C PRO A 72 2.86 -8.38 16.28
N GLY A 73 1.89 -9.31 16.34
CA GLY A 73 1.96 -10.62 15.68
C GLY A 73 1.68 -10.61 14.18
N ASN A 74 0.89 -9.65 13.67
CA ASN A 74 0.56 -9.55 12.23
C ASN A 74 1.20 -8.33 11.54
N MET A 75 1.79 -7.40 12.29
CA MET A 75 2.37 -6.16 11.74
C MET A 75 3.42 -6.43 10.65
N GLY A 76 4.24 -7.47 10.79
CA GLY A 76 5.24 -7.84 9.78
C GLY A 76 4.62 -8.25 8.44
N GLU A 77 3.54 -9.03 8.47
CA GLU A 77 2.82 -9.43 7.25
C GLU A 77 2.12 -8.22 6.61
N ILE A 78 1.52 -7.35 7.42
CA ILE A 78 0.89 -6.10 6.94
C ILE A 78 1.91 -5.22 6.20
N ILE A 79 3.09 -4.98 6.80
CA ILE A 79 4.15 -4.20 6.16
C ILE A 79 4.57 -4.85 4.84
N LYS A 80 4.75 -6.18 4.83
CA LYS A 80 5.11 -6.92 3.62
C LYS A 80 4.07 -6.72 2.51
N ARG A 81 2.78 -6.78 2.81
CA ARG A 81 1.70 -6.54 1.82
C ARG A 81 1.64 -5.10 1.33
N LEU A 82 1.90 -4.12 2.19
CA LEU A 82 2.02 -2.72 1.78
C LEU A 82 3.22 -2.50 0.84
N VAL A 83 4.35 -3.16 1.10
CA VAL A 83 5.53 -3.13 0.21
C VAL A 83 5.25 -3.81 -1.13
N GLU A 84 4.56 -4.95 -1.12
CA GLU A 84 4.12 -5.65 -2.34
C GLU A 84 3.19 -4.76 -3.16
N LEU A 85 2.20 -4.13 -2.52
CA LEU A 85 1.27 -3.20 -3.15
C LEU A 85 1.99 -2.04 -3.81
N TYR A 86 2.97 -1.44 -3.12
CA TYR A 86 3.77 -0.36 -3.69
C TYR A 86 4.52 -0.79 -4.95
N LYS A 87 5.12 -1.99 -4.95
CA LYS A 87 5.88 -2.51 -6.11
C LYS A 87 5.00 -2.73 -7.33
N VAL A 88 3.80 -3.28 -7.16
CA VAL A 88 2.88 -3.52 -8.28
C VAL A 88 2.25 -2.21 -8.77
N SER A 89 1.97 -1.27 -7.87
CA SER A 89 1.38 0.02 -8.22
C SER A 89 2.32 0.96 -8.99
N LEU A 90 3.62 0.68 -8.99
CA LEU A 90 4.58 1.42 -9.79
C LEU A 90 4.54 0.92 -11.24
N PRO A 91 4.44 1.81 -12.23
CA PRO A 91 4.60 1.40 -13.62
C PRO A 91 5.98 0.74 -13.79
N GLU A 92 6.04 -0.35 -14.54
CA GLU A 92 7.33 -0.91 -14.94
C GLU A 92 8.17 0.20 -15.58
N PRO A 93 9.45 0.34 -15.23
CA PRO A 93 10.31 1.27 -15.93
C PRO A 93 10.28 0.90 -17.41
N GLU A 94 9.77 1.79 -18.27
CA GLU A 94 9.88 1.67 -19.72
C GLU A 94 11.38 1.66 -20.07
N GLY A 95 11.99 0.47 -20.17
CA GLY A 95 13.45 0.42 -20.18
C GLY A 95 14.14 -0.94 -20.14
N GLU A 96 13.51 -2.03 -20.58
CA GLU A 96 14.28 -3.12 -21.21
C GLU A 96 13.71 -3.34 -22.60
N ALA A 97 14.38 -2.74 -23.58
CA ALA A 97 14.27 -3.18 -24.96
C ALA A 97 14.49 -4.69 -24.95
N HIS A 98 13.45 -5.44 -25.35
CA HIS A 98 13.60 -6.79 -25.86
C HIS A 98 14.60 -6.73 -27.02
N SER A 99 15.89 -6.81 -26.73
CA SER A 99 16.91 -7.16 -27.68
C SER A 99 16.80 -8.67 -27.88
N THR A 100 15.76 -9.09 -28.59
CA THR A 100 15.81 -10.37 -29.29
C THR A 100 16.84 -10.20 -30.39
N SER A 101 18.07 -10.60 -30.08
CA SER A 101 19.12 -10.84 -31.05
C SER A 101 18.59 -11.76 -32.15
N PRO A 102 19.11 -11.64 -33.37
CA PRO A 102 19.85 -12.80 -33.84
C PRO A 102 21.22 -12.41 -34.38
N LEU A 103 22.17 -13.30 -34.09
CA LEU A 103 23.43 -13.41 -34.80
C LEU A 103 23.21 -13.33 -36.32
N ALA A 104 24.02 -12.52 -36.99
CA ALA A 104 24.37 -12.64 -38.40
C ALA A 104 25.84 -12.24 -38.57
#